data_AF-A0A0V0YGB4-F1
#
_entry.id   AF-A0A0V0YGB4-F1
#
_cell.length_a   1.000
_cell.length_b   1.000
_cell.length_c   1.000
_cell.angle_alpha   90.00
_cell.angle_beta   90.00
_cell.angle_gamma   90.00
#
_symmetry.space_group_name_H-M   'P 1'
#
loop_
_entity.id
_entity.type
_entity.pdbx_description
1 polymer ?
#
loop_
_entity_poly.entity_id
_entity_poly.type
_entity_poly.pdbx_seq_one_letter_code
_entity_poly.pdbx_strand_id
1 'polypeptide(L)'
;LKYFKCDMALNLMFHLLWIWIIFIVVDALHDEKLSGFFYAAGHTNNWAVFVCTSRFWFNYRHIANVLSMYHSVKKLGIPDRLIPEIVDKKFSFKFSQIIMMLADDMPCNPRNPKPGALYNSAFHPINLYGEDVEVDYRGYEVTVENFIRILIGRVPTATSRSKRLLSDYQSNVMEETGS
;
A
#
# COMPACT_ATOMS: atom_id res chain seq x y z
N LEU A 1 31.99 43.17 -6.15
CA LEU A 1 31.32 42.08 -6.91
C LEU A 1 31.62 40.65 -6.42
N LYS A 2 32.69 40.37 -5.65
CA LYS A 2 32.94 39.03 -5.08
C LYS A 2 32.06 38.67 -3.85
N TYR A 3 31.66 39.65 -3.05
CA TYR A 3 30.89 39.42 -1.81
C TYR A 3 29.39 39.14 -2.03
N PHE A 4 28.80 39.64 -3.12
CA PHE A 4 27.37 39.45 -3.42
C PHE A 4 27.02 38.02 -3.88
N LYS A 5 28.00 37.26 -4.40
CA LYS A 5 27.81 35.88 -4.86
C LYS A 5 27.82 34.84 -3.72
N CYS A 6 28.56 35.09 -2.63
CA CYS A 6 28.54 34.19 -1.46
C CYS A 6 27.24 34.29 -0.67
N ASP A 7 26.65 35.49 -0.56
CA ASP A 7 25.43 35.70 0.23
C ASP A 7 24.20 35.02 -0.40
N MET A 8 24.11 35.04 -1.74
CA MET A 8 23.06 34.35 -2.47
C MET A 8 23.21 32.82 -2.44
N ALA A 9 24.45 32.32 -2.49
CA ALA A 9 24.74 30.89 -2.36
C ALA A 9 24.42 30.38 -0.94
N LEU A 10 24.72 31.17 0.09
CA LEU A 10 24.42 30.83 1.48
C LEU A 10 22.90 30.78 1.71
N ASN A 11 22.16 31.79 1.24
CA ASN A 11 20.69 31.80 1.32
C ASN A 11 20.05 30.65 0.53
N LEU A 12 20.58 30.31 -0.64
CA LEU A 12 20.10 29.15 -1.42
C LEU A 12 20.37 27.83 -0.68
N MET A 13 21.53 27.67 -0.05
CA MET A 13 21.85 26.50 0.76
C MET A 13 20.92 26.39 1.99
N PHE A 14 20.60 27.50 2.64
CA PHE A 14 19.62 27.51 3.72
C PHE A 14 18.23 27.09 3.23
N HIS A 15 17.76 27.59 2.10
CA HIS A 15 16.47 27.17 1.54
C HIS A 15 16.44 25.69 1.14
N LEU A 16 17.52 25.16 0.56
CA LEU A 16 17.62 23.74 0.22
C LEU A 16 17.65 22.84 1.47
N LEU A 17 18.34 23.26 2.53
CA LEU A 17 18.32 22.57 3.82
C LEU A 17 16.94 22.58 4.47
N TRP A 18 16.22 23.71 4.43
CA TRP A 18 14.85 23.81 4.93
C TRP A 18 13.89 22.91 4.15
N ILE A 19 14.00 22.86 2.82
CA ILE A 19 13.19 21.95 1.99
C ILE A 19 13.48 20.49 2.32
N TRP A 20 14.74 20.13 2.54
CA TRP A 20 15.14 18.78 2.92
C TRP A 20 14.61 18.38 4.30
N ILE A 21 14.67 19.30 5.28
CA ILE A 21 14.09 19.10 6.62
C ILE A 21 12.57 18.94 6.53
N ILE A 22 11.89 19.76 5.72
CA ILE A 22 10.44 19.61 5.50
C ILE A 22 10.13 18.24 4.92
N PHE A 23 10.92 17.75 3.97
CA PHE A 23 10.73 16.43 3.37
C PHE A 23 10.86 15.31 4.42
N ILE A 24 11.88 15.37 5.27
CA ILE A 24 12.07 14.41 6.38
C ILE A 24 10.92 14.46 7.38
N VAL A 25 10.44 15.65 7.73
CA VAL A 25 9.33 15.83 8.67
C VAL A 25 8.02 15.29 8.09
N VAL A 26 7.77 15.49 6.78
CA VAL A 26 6.60 14.96 6.09
C VAL A 26 6.64 13.43 6.02
N ASP A 27 7.78 12.83 5.71
CA ASP A 27 7.96 11.38 5.70
C ASP A 27 7.77 10.79 7.11
N ALA A 28 8.34 11.42 8.15
CA ALA A 28 8.18 11.00 9.54
C ALA A 28 6.74 11.14 10.06
N LEU A 29 6.03 12.21 9.67
CA LEU A 29 4.62 12.42 10.02
C LEU A 29 3.69 11.41 9.33
N HIS A 30 4.02 10.97 8.12
CA HIS A 30 3.28 9.89 7.45
C HIS A 30 3.42 8.58 8.22
N ASP A 31 4.63 8.27 8.65
CA ASP A 31 4.93 7.03 9.40
C ASP A 31 4.28 7.06 10.80
N GLU A 32 4.26 8.21 11.48
CA GLU A 32 3.54 8.38 12.76
C GLU A 32 2.02 8.25 12.62
N LYS A 33 1.42 8.75 11.54
CA LYS A 33 -0.03 8.59 11.31
C LYS A 33 -0.41 7.15 10.99
N LEU A 34 0.40 6.49 10.16
CA LEU A 34 0.23 5.07 9.83
C LEU A 34 0.39 4.22 11.08
N SER A 35 1.47 4.41 11.83
CA SER A 35 1.68 3.71 13.08
C SER A 35 0.58 4.03 14.11
N GLY A 36 0.15 5.28 14.27
CA GLY A 36 -0.95 5.64 15.18
C GLY A 36 -2.28 4.95 14.84
N PHE A 37 -2.60 4.79 13.56
CA PHE A 37 -3.75 4.00 13.10
C PHE A 37 -3.59 2.50 13.42
N PHE A 38 -2.39 1.96 13.26
CA PHE A 38 -2.07 0.55 13.54
C PHE A 38 -1.94 0.22 15.04
N TYR A 39 -1.47 1.16 15.86
CA TYR A 39 -1.33 1.05 17.33
C TYR A 39 -2.65 1.29 18.07
N ALA A 40 -3.57 2.07 17.51
CA ALA A 40 -4.93 2.24 18.06
C ALA A 40 -5.76 0.93 18.00
N ALA A 41 -5.33 -0.05 17.21
CA ALA A 41 -5.96 -1.35 17.11
C ALA A 41 -5.46 -2.31 18.21
N GLY A 42 -5.93 -2.10 19.45
CA GLY A 42 -6.00 -3.18 20.45
C GLY A 42 -6.99 -4.31 20.07
N HIS A 43 -7.46 -4.30 18.81
CA HIS A 43 -8.42 -5.21 18.22
C HIS A 43 -7.71 -6.19 17.28
N THR A 44 -8.07 -7.47 17.40
CA THR A 44 -7.45 -8.59 16.68
C THR A 44 -8.02 -8.82 15.28
N ASN A 45 -8.89 -7.94 14.79
CA ASN A 45 -9.64 -8.11 13.54
C ASN A 45 -9.52 -6.87 12.63
N ASN A 46 -8.31 -6.61 12.12
CA ASN A 46 -8.07 -5.50 11.20
C ASN A 46 -8.26 -5.93 9.75
N TRP A 47 -9.01 -5.13 8.98
CA TRP A 47 -9.29 -5.35 7.58
C TRP A 47 -8.67 -4.24 6.74
N ALA A 48 -7.97 -4.62 5.67
CA ALA A 48 -7.47 -3.67 4.68
C ALA A 48 -8.11 -3.98 3.32
N VAL A 49 -8.57 -2.94 2.63
CA VAL A 49 -9.12 -3.07 1.28
C VAL A 49 -8.31 -2.18 0.35
N PHE A 50 -7.60 -2.80 -0.60
CA PHE A 50 -6.85 -2.10 -1.64
C PHE A 50 -7.64 -2.11 -2.93
N VAL A 51 -7.91 -0.93 -3.48
CA VAL A 51 -8.69 -0.79 -4.72
C VAL A 51 -7.95 0.03 -5.75
N CYS A 52 -7.69 -0.56 -6.91
CA CYS A 52 -7.24 0.14 -8.11
C CYS A 52 -8.29 -0.03 -9.21
N THR A 53 -9.00 1.07 -9.53
CA THR A 53 -10.00 1.09 -10.61
C THR A 53 -9.42 1.54 -11.95
N SER A 54 -8.19 2.04 -11.96
CA SER A 54 -7.50 2.54 -13.14
C SER A 54 -7.22 1.39 -14.13
N ARG A 55 -7.60 1.60 -15.39
CA ARG A 55 -7.44 0.63 -16.49
C ARG A 55 -6.38 1.10 -17.49
N PHE A 56 -5.93 0.19 -18.36
CA PHE A 56 -4.99 0.44 -19.45
C PHE A 56 -3.52 0.59 -19.03
N TRP A 57 -2.63 0.24 -19.96
CA TRP A 57 -1.19 0.22 -19.76
C TRP A 57 -0.57 1.54 -19.29
N PHE A 58 -1.11 2.69 -19.70
CA PHE A 58 -0.59 4.00 -19.26
C PHE A 58 -0.74 4.20 -17.74
N ASN A 59 -1.65 3.47 -17.11
CA ASN A 59 -1.88 3.50 -15.67
C ASN A 59 -1.05 2.47 -14.88
N TYR A 60 -0.03 1.87 -15.50
CA TYR A 60 0.89 0.91 -14.86
C TYR A 60 1.38 1.38 -13.47
N ARG A 61 1.65 2.68 -13.32
CA ARG A 61 2.14 3.29 -12.06
C ARG A 61 1.11 3.22 -10.93
N HIS A 62 -0.19 3.29 -11.23
CA HIS A 62 -1.23 3.24 -10.20
C HIS A 62 -1.27 1.84 -9.57
N ILE A 63 -1.21 0.78 -10.39
CA ILE A 63 -1.13 -0.60 -9.90
C ILE A 63 0.19 -0.84 -9.15
N ALA A 64 1.32 -0.31 -9.65
CA ALA A 64 2.61 -0.41 -8.97
C ALA A 64 2.59 0.23 -7.56
N ASN A 65 1.97 1.39 -7.42
CA ASN A 65 1.86 2.09 -6.14
C ASN A 65 0.99 1.31 -5.15
N VAL A 66 -0.18 0.83 -5.59
CA VAL A 66 -1.09 0.03 -4.74
C VAL A 66 -0.41 -1.26 -4.27
N LEU A 67 0.30 -1.96 -5.16
CA LEU A 67 1.04 -3.16 -4.77
C LEU A 67 2.22 -2.83 -3.84
N SER A 68 2.88 -1.68 -4.01
CA SER A 68 3.93 -1.23 -3.09
C SER A 68 3.37 -1.01 -1.68
N MET A 69 2.19 -0.39 -1.57
CA MET A 69 1.49 -0.23 -0.29
C MET A 69 1.07 -1.56 0.31
N TYR A 70 0.55 -2.49 -0.51
CA TYR A 70 0.24 -3.86 -0.08
C TYR A 70 1.44 -4.54 0.56
N HIS A 71 2.62 -4.45 -0.08
CA HIS A 71 3.85 -5.03 0.47
C HIS A 71 4.30 -4.34 1.76
N SER A 72 4.18 -3.02 1.86
CA SER A 72 4.45 -2.30 3.12
C SER A 72 3.52 -2.76 4.25
N VAL A 73 2.22 -2.86 3.98
CA VAL A 73 1.19 -3.29 4.92
C VAL A 73 1.39 -4.76 5.32
N LYS A 74 1.72 -5.63 4.37
CA LYS A 74 2.06 -7.04 4.62
C LYS A 74 3.33 -7.16 5.47
N LYS A 75 4.37 -6.37 5.17
CA LYS A 75 5.66 -6.38 5.87
C LYS A 75 5.54 -5.84 7.30
N LEU A 76 4.78 -4.76 7.51
CA LEU A 76 4.48 -4.24 8.84
C LEU A 76 3.69 -5.24 9.69
N GLY A 77 2.94 -6.15 9.05
CA GLY A 77 2.23 -7.24 9.73
C GLY A 77 3.00 -8.54 9.93
N ILE A 78 4.21 -8.65 9.39
CA ILE A 78 5.12 -9.76 9.63
C ILE A 78 6.04 -9.35 10.79
N PRO A 79 5.94 -9.95 12.00
CA PRO A 79 7.05 -9.87 12.93
C PRO A 79 8.24 -10.50 12.22
N ASP A 80 9.31 -9.73 12.04
CA ASP A 80 10.55 -10.13 11.41
C ASP A 80 11.00 -11.48 12.00
N ARG A 81 10.65 -12.59 11.34
CA ARG A 81 11.01 -13.96 11.77
C ARG A 81 12.51 -14.22 11.60
N LEU A 82 13.26 -13.21 11.21
CA LEU A 82 14.71 -13.19 11.05
C LEU A 82 15.44 -12.50 12.21
N ILE A 83 14.74 -12.07 13.28
CA ILE A 83 15.40 -11.64 14.52
C ILE A 83 15.20 -12.73 15.58
N PRO A 84 16.20 -13.59 15.80
CA PRO A 84 16.12 -14.64 16.78
C PRO A 84 16.19 -14.01 18.18
N GLU A 85 15.21 -14.42 18.99
CA GLU A 85 15.32 -14.54 20.45
C GLU A 85 15.79 -13.26 21.16
N ILE A 86 14.82 -12.42 21.61
CA ILE A 86 14.83 -11.62 22.87
C ILE A 86 13.96 -10.34 22.75
N VAL A 87 13.59 -9.88 21.55
CA VAL A 87 12.66 -8.73 21.43
C VAL A 87 11.21 -9.21 21.34
N ASP A 88 10.50 -9.08 22.47
CA ASP A 88 9.07 -9.17 22.71
C ASP A 88 8.14 -9.64 21.56
N LYS A 89 7.39 -10.71 21.87
CA LYS A 89 6.19 -11.19 21.16
C LYS A 89 5.00 -10.18 21.21
N LYS A 90 5.24 -8.87 21.07
CA LYS A 90 4.22 -7.82 21.25
C LYS A 90 4.02 -6.92 20.03
N PHE A 91 4.71 -7.18 18.92
CA PHE A 91 4.48 -6.48 17.65
C PHE A 91 4.17 -7.48 16.52
N SER A 92 3.07 -8.22 16.67
CA SER A 92 2.49 -9.01 15.57
C SER A 92 1.25 -8.27 15.08
N PHE A 93 1.47 -7.33 14.16
CA PHE A 93 0.39 -6.58 13.52
C PHE A 93 -0.25 -7.42 12.40
N LYS A 94 -0.84 -8.56 12.73
CA LYS A 94 -1.42 -9.45 11.71
C LYS A 94 -2.75 -8.86 11.22
N PHE A 95 -2.80 -8.33 10.00
CA PHE A 95 -4.08 -8.14 9.32
C PHE A 95 -4.74 -9.50 9.18
N SER A 96 -5.97 -9.62 9.71
CA SER A 96 -6.68 -10.89 9.71
C SER A 96 -7.14 -11.25 8.30
N GLN A 97 -7.48 -10.24 7.48
CA GLN A 97 -7.78 -10.37 6.05
C GLN A 97 -7.46 -9.08 5.27
N ILE A 98 -6.93 -9.26 4.06
CA ILE A 98 -6.65 -8.18 3.10
C ILE A 98 -7.42 -8.52 1.83
N ILE A 99 -8.23 -7.58 1.34
CA ILE A 99 -8.97 -7.72 0.09
C ILE A 99 -8.30 -6.86 -0.99
N MET A 100 -7.95 -7.44 -2.12
CA MET A 100 -7.33 -6.72 -3.24
C MET A 100 -8.22 -6.72 -4.49
N MET A 101 -8.51 -5.51 -4.99
CA MET A 101 -9.30 -5.29 -6.21
C MET A 101 -8.46 -4.58 -7.26
N LEU A 102 -8.19 -5.24 -8.40
CA LEU A 102 -7.43 -4.68 -9.52
C LEU A 102 -8.28 -4.71 -10.80
N ALA A 103 -8.60 -3.52 -11.34
CA ALA A 103 -9.43 -3.40 -12.55
C ALA A 103 -8.72 -3.82 -13.85
N ASP A 104 -7.41 -4.03 -13.84
CA ASP A 104 -6.63 -4.48 -14.99
C ASP A 104 -5.43 -5.34 -14.51
N ASP A 105 -4.95 -6.25 -15.37
CA ASP A 105 -3.87 -7.20 -15.04
C ASP A 105 -2.60 -6.89 -15.85
N MET A 106 -1.85 -5.91 -15.36
CA MET A 106 -0.61 -5.41 -15.99
C MET A 106 0.49 -6.46 -16.18
N PRO A 107 0.67 -7.45 -15.27
CA PRO A 107 1.62 -8.55 -15.48
C PRO A 107 1.35 -9.38 -16.73
N CYS A 108 0.08 -9.51 -17.13
CA CYS A 108 -0.35 -10.29 -18.29
C CYS A 108 -0.53 -9.44 -19.56
N ASN A 109 -0.24 -8.14 -19.52
CA ASN A 109 -0.43 -7.25 -20.66
C ASN A 109 0.61 -7.54 -21.76
N PRO A 110 0.23 -7.64 -23.06
CA PRO A 110 1.17 -7.88 -24.15
C PRO A 110 2.26 -6.80 -24.31
N ARG A 111 2.02 -5.60 -23.78
CA ARG A 111 3.01 -4.50 -23.76
C ARG A 111 4.05 -4.65 -22.66
N ASN A 112 3.85 -5.57 -21.72
CA ASN A 112 4.79 -5.83 -20.65
C ASN A 112 5.96 -6.67 -21.16
N PRO A 113 7.20 -6.14 -21.17
CA PRO A 113 8.36 -6.91 -21.59
C PRO A 113 8.71 -8.06 -20.63
N LYS A 114 8.17 -8.04 -19.40
CA LYS A 114 8.41 -9.06 -18.37
C LYS A 114 7.08 -9.66 -17.91
N PRO A 115 6.58 -10.72 -18.59
CA PRO A 115 5.30 -11.32 -18.23
C PRO A 115 5.31 -11.87 -16.81
N GLY A 116 4.21 -11.71 -16.08
CA GLY A 116 4.08 -12.17 -14.70
C GLY A 116 4.82 -11.33 -13.65
N ALA A 117 5.43 -10.21 -14.04
CA ALA A 117 6.14 -9.32 -13.12
C ALA A 117 5.71 -7.86 -13.25
N LEU A 118 5.75 -7.15 -12.12
CA LEU A 118 5.43 -5.72 -12.03
C LEU A 118 6.48 -5.02 -11.16
N TYR A 119 6.99 -3.88 -11.60
CA TYR A 119 8.10 -3.18 -10.95
C TYR A 119 7.78 -1.70 -10.75
N ASN A 120 8.10 -1.13 -9.58
CA ASN A 120 7.92 0.30 -9.35
C ASN A 120 9.11 1.15 -9.84
N SER A 121 10.29 0.54 -9.96
CA SER A 121 11.53 1.23 -10.31
C SER A 121 12.34 0.46 -11.34
N ALA A 122 12.96 1.19 -12.27
CA ALA A 122 13.87 0.63 -13.26
C ALA A 122 15.24 0.26 -12.66
N PHE A 123 15.70 1.01 -11.66
CA PHE A 123 17.04 0.84 -11.08
C PHE A 123 17.08 -0.18 -9.94
N HIS A 124 15.96 -0.35 -9.24
CA HIS A 124 15.81 -1.34 -8.17
C HIS A 124 14.52 -2.14 -8.41
N PRO A 125 14.54 -3.09 -9.38
CA PRO A 125 13.34 -3.81 -9.77
C PRO A 125 12.98 -4.88 -8.73
N ILE A 126 12.14 -4.51 -7.77
CA ILE A 126 11.45 -5.46 -6.89
C ILE A 126 10.17 -5.92 -7.60
N ASN A 127 10.00 -7.23 -7.77
CA ASN A 127 8.77 -7.76 -8.35
C ASN A 127 7.62 -7.63 -7.34
N LEU A 128 6.74 -6.67 -7.60
CA LEU A 128 5.58 -6.38 -6.78
C LEU A 128 4.44 -7.39 -6.95
N TYR A 129 4.41 -8.17 -8.02
CA TYR A 129 3.35 -9.14 -8.31
C TYR A 129 3.77 -10.59 -8.04
N GLY A 130 4.88 -10.82 -7.32
CA GLY A 130 5.38 -12.18 -7.05
C GLY A 130 4.37 -13.08 -6.32
N GLU A 131 4.83 -14.26 -5.90
CA GLU A 131 4.01 -15.33 -5.30
C GLU A 131 3.19 -14.90 -4.07
N ASP A 132 3.55 -13.77 -3.47
CA ASP A 132 2.94 -13.22 -2.28
C ASP A 132 1.65 -12.44 -2.49
N VAL A 133 1.30 -12.08 -3.72
CA VAL A 133 0.13 -11.23 -4.00
C VAL A 133 -1.09 -12.06 -4.38
N GLU A 134 -2.11 -12.01 -3.54
CA GLU A 134 -3.44 -12.55 -3.83
C GLU A 134 -4.36 -11.41 -4.30
N VAL A 135 -4.96 -11.58 -5.49
CA VAL A 135 -5.92 -10.62 -6.05
C VAL A 135 -7.31 -11.23 -6.02
N ASP A 136 -8.19 -10.70 -5.17
CA ASP A 136 -9.55 -11.22 -4.94
C ASP A 136 -10.51 -10.88 -6.08
N TYR A 137 -10.45 -9.65 -6.59
CA TYR A 137 -11.35 -9.16 -7.62
C TYR A 137 -10.57 -8.61 -8.80
N ARG A 138 -10.89 -9.08 -10.01
CA ARG A 138 -10.16 -8.74 -11.24
C ARG A 138 -11.06 -8.15 -12.30
N GLY A 139 -10.55 -7.18 -13.05
CA GLY A 139 -11.16 -6.74 -14.30
C GLY A 139 -12.60 -6.25 -14.14
N TYR A 140 -13.55 -6.99 -14.73
CA TYR A 140 -14.98 -6.68 -14.69
C TYR A 140 -15.63 -6.84 -13.31
N GLU A 141 -15.00 -7.57 -12.39
CA GLU A 141 -15.49 -7.69 -11.02
C GLU A 141 -15.20 -6.44 -10.20
N VAL A 142 -14.29 -5.57 -10.67
CA VAL A 142 -13.95 -4.31 -10.02
C VAL A 142 -14.92 -3.24 -10.50
N THR A 143 -16.01 -3.11 -9.76
CA THR A 143 -17.03 -2.07 -9.95
C THR A 143 -17.27 -1.35 -8.62
N VAL A 144 -17.73 -0.10 -8.71
CA VAL A 144 -18.11 0.69 -7.53
C VAL A 144 -19.19 -0.03 -6.72
N GLU A 145 -20.17 -0.64 -7.41
CA GLU A 145 -21.23 -1.40 -6.76
C GLU A 145 -20.66 -2.60 -5.98
N ASN A 146 -19.74 -3.36 -6.58
CA ASN A 146 -19.14 -4.50 -5.89
C ASN A 146 -18.27 -4.06 -4.70
N PHE A 147 -17.54 -2.94 -4.84
CA PHE A 147 -16.79 -2.35 -3.74
C PHE A 147 -17.70 -1.98 -2.55
N ILE A 148 -18.79 -1.27 -2.80
CA ILE A 148 -19.77 -0.92 -1.75
C ILE A 148 -20.37 -2.18 -1.12
N ARG A 149 -20.69 -3.20 -1.93
CA ARG A 149 -21.23 -4.49 -1.46
C ARG A 149 -20.26 -5.21 -0.51
N ILE A 150 -18.96 -5.16 -0.78
CA ILE A 150 -17.93 -5.71 0.10
C ILE A 150 -17.91 -4.95 1.42
N LEU A 151 -17.90 -3.61 1.38
CA LEU A 151 -17.87 -2.78 2.59
C LEU A 151 -19.07 -3.01 3.52
N ILE A 152 -20.27 -3.19 2.95
CA ILE A 152 -21.50 -3.46 3.72
C ILE A 152 -21.70 -4.96 4.05
N GLY A 153 -20.78 -5.83 3.64
CA GLY A 153 -20.88 -7.28 3.83
C GLY A 153 -22.01 -7.98 3.05
N ARG A 154 -22.65 -7.30 2.08
CA ARG A 154 -23.76 -7.83 1.27
C ARG A 154 -23.28 -8.37 -0.07
N VAL A 155 -22.46 -9.40 0.00
CA VAL A 155 -21.99 -10.16 -1.17
C VAL A 155 -22.83 -11.43 -1.38
N PRO A 156 -22.99 -11.91 -2.63
CA PRO A 156 -23.77 -13.12 -2.93
C PRO A 156 -23.35 -14.32 -2.09
N THR A 157 -24.31 -15.17 -1.71
CA THR A 157 -24.05 -16.37 -0.88
C THR A 157 -23.14 -17.39 -1.56
N ALA A 158 -22.95 -17.30 -2.87
CA ALA A 158 -22.02 -18.11 -3.65
C ALA A 158 -20.56 -17.61 -3.61
N THR A 159 -20.29 -16.38 -3.14
CA THR A 159 -18.93 -15.82 -3.08
C THR A 159 -18.10 -16.53 -2.02
N SER A 160 -16.84 -16.91 -2.31
CA SER A 160 -15.98 -17.58 -1.33
C SER A 160 -15.79 -16.75 -0.06
N ARG A 161 -15.58 -17.42 1.08
CA ARG A 161 -15.44 -16.75 2.39
C ARG A 161 -14.25 -15.78 2.44
N SER A 162 -13.17 -16.05 1.71
CA SER A 162 -11.98 -15.17 1.60
C SER A 162 -12.25 -13.84 0.91
N LYS A 163 -13.27 -13.77 0.04
CA LYS A 163 -13.62 -12.56 -0.71
C LYS A 163 -14.66 -11.69 -0.02
N ARG A 164 -15.04 -11.99 1.22
CA ARG A 164 -16.08 -11.26 1.98
C ARG A 164 -15.46 -10.50 3.13
N LEU A 165 -15.93 -9.27 3.35
CA LEU A 165 -15.64 -8.55 4.58
C LEU A 165 -16.46 -9.20 5.72
N LEU A 166 -15.77 -9.83 6.67
CA LEU A 166 -16.36 -10.37 7.91
C LEU A 166 -15.99 -9.48 9.10
N SER A 167 -16.17 -8.16 8.92
CA SER A 167 -15.93 -7.18 9.98
C SER A 167 -16.98 -7.33 11.09
N ASP A 168 -16.51 -7.25 12.34
CA ASP A 168 -17.33 -7.19 13.55
C ASP A 168 -17.29 -5.76 14.15
N TYR A 169 -17.99 -5.56 15.27
CA TYR A 169 -18.03 -4.28 15.98
C TYR A 169 -16.68 -3.83 16.59
N GLN A 170 -15.63 -4.64 16.45
CA GLN A 170 -14.27 -4.36 16.92
C GLN A 170 -13.29 -4.17 15.76
N SER A 171 -13.75 -4.15 14.51
CA SER A 171 -12.88 -4.14 13.34
C SER A 171 -12.57 -2.71 12.85
N ASN A 172 -11.28 -2.42 12.63
CA ASN A 172 -10.84 -1.20 11.94
C ASN A 172 -10.70 -1.48 10.44
N VAL A 173 -11.26 -0.60 9.60
CA VAL A 173 -11.19 -0.69 8.13
C VAL A 173 -10.30 0.43 7.59
N MET A 174 -9.25 0.07 6.86
CA MET A 174 -8.39 1.01 6.14
C MET A 174 -8.67 0.96 4.63
N GLU A 175 -8.85 2.13 4.02
CA GLU A 175 -9.13 2.29 2.59
C GLU A 175 -8.08 3.19 1.94
N GLU A 176 -7.47 2.72 0.85
CA GLU A 176 -6.60 3.49 -0.03
C GLU A 176 -7.11 3.37 -1.47
N THR A 177 -7.47 4.50 -2.08
CA THR A 177 -7.95 4.57 -3.47
C THR A 177 -6.88 5.16 -4.38
N GLY A 178 -6.29 4.36 -5.26
CA GLY A 178 -5.41 4.86 -6.32
C GLY A 178 -6.22 5.33 -7.52
N SER A 179 -6.50 6.64 -7.60
CA SER A 179 -6.99 7.29 -8.83
C SER A 179 -5.85 7.53 -9.81
#